data_AF-A0A4W5PWF6-F1
#
_entry.id   AF-A0A4W5PWF6-F1
#
_cell.length_a   1.000
_cell.length_b   1.000
_cell.length_c   1.000
_cell.angle_alpha   90.00
_cell.angle_beta   90.00
_cell.angle_gamma   90.00
#
_symmetry.space_group_name_H-M   'P 1'
#
loop_
_entity.id
_entity.type
_entity.pdbx_description
1 polymer ?
#
loop_
_entity_poly.entity_id
_entity_poly.type
_entity_poly.pdbx_seq_one_letter_code
_entity_poly.pdbx_strand_id
1 'polypeptide(L)'
;MSGDLSLDINIKEPRWDQSTFMGRAQHFFFVTDPRNILKSSKTLEDARVTVENYRLGVVKPGLTEDELWRAKYVYDSAFHPDTGEKMVVVGRMSAQVPMNMTITGCMLTFYRTTPAVVFWQWVNQSFNAVVNYTNRSGDAALTTNQLAAAYVSATTGAVVTALGLKSLAKRLPAVMSRFVPFFAVAAANCINIPFMRQRELKYGIPVTDENGNRLGESVTAAKSGIIQVVVSRIGMAVPAMGNLVFATPLCCALFPQKSSMAVSSLEPDLQERIRQNSPHTTTIFFNKGL
;
A
#
# COMPACT_ATOMS: atom_id res chain seq x y z
N MET A 1 -33.53 21.47 18.59
CA MET A 1 -32.26 21.59 19.33
C MET A 1 -31.20 20.86 18.52
N SER A 2 -30.45 21.59 17.70
CA SER A 2 -29.28 21.05 17.00
C SER A 2 -28.20 20.83 18.05
N GLY A 3 -28.09 19.58 18.54
CA GLY A 3 -27.00 19.21 19.44
C GLY A 3 -25.67 19.44 18.72
N ASP A 4 -24.79 20.23 19.33
CA ASP A 4 -23.44 20.39 18.82
C ASP A 4 -22.77 19.02 18.73
N LEU A 5 -22.12 18.76 17.59
CA LEU A 5 -21.42 17.49 17.36
C LEU A 5 -20.35 17.32 18.45
N SER A 6 -20.40 16.20 19.17
CA SER A 6 -19.45 15.91 20.22
C SER A 6 -18.03 15.76 19.65
N LEU A 7 -17.05 16.32 20.35
CA LEU A 7 -15.62 16.29 19.97
C LEU A 7 -14.93 14.95 20.31
N ASP A 8 -15.68 13.96 20.77
CA ASP A 8 -15.20 12.61 21.11
C ASP A 8 -14.95 11.72 19.89
N ILE A 9 -15.46 12.09 18.70
CA ILE A 9 -15.24 11.31 17.48
C ILE A 9 -13.76 11.38 17.08
N ASN A 10 -13.07 10.25 17.20
CA ASN A 10 -11.66 10.12 16.84
C ASN A 10 -11.47 10.05 15.32
N ILE A 11 -11.29 11.21 14.69
CA ILE A 11 -10.96 11.30 13.26
C ILE A 11 -9.45 11.16 12.96
N LYS A 12 -8.62 10.67 13.88
CA LYS A 12 -7.25 10.25 13.57
C LYS A 12 -7.20 8.83 13.03
N GLU A 13 -8.20 8.02 13.37
CA GLU A 13 -8.29 6.62 12.97
C GLU A 13 -9.33 6.42 11.84
N PRO A 14 -9.29 5.28 11.13
CA PRO A 14 -10.34 4.88 10.21
C PRO A 14 -11.71 4.73 10.92
N ARG A 15 -12.81 5.11 10.26
CA ARG A 15 -14.19 4.94 10.79
C ARG A 15 -14.52 3.52 11.18
N TRP A 16 -14.02 2.55 10.41
CA TRP A 16 -14.33 1.14 10.58
C TRP A 16 -13.16 0.39 11.19
N ASP A 17 -13.47 -0.59 12.04
CA ASP A 17 -12.48 -1.42 12.70
C ASP A 17 -11.63 -2.21 11.71
N GLN A 18 -10.34 -1.91 11.68
CA GLN A 18 -9.35 -2.55 10.81
C GLN A 18 -8.97 -3.97 11.27
N SER A 19 -9.40 -4.40 12.46
CA SER A 19 -9.23 -5.79 12.93
C SER A 19 -10.11 -6.76 12.11
N THR A 20 -11.29 -6.31 11.66
CA THR A 20 -12.24 -7.12 10.91
C THR A 20 -12.02 -7.04 9.40
N PHE A 21 -12.36 -8.12 8.69
CA PHE A 21 -12.31 -8.14 7.22
C PHE A 21 -13.25 -7.08 6.60
N MET A 22 -14.49 -7.00 7.09
CA MET A 22 -15.49 -6.05 6.59
C MET A 22 -15.06 -4.60 6.80
N GLY A 23 -14.51 -4.25 7.97
CA GLY A 23 -14.04 -2.90 8.24
C GLY A 23 -12.83 -2.49 7.39
N ARG A 24 -11.88 -3.41 7.13
CA ARG A 24 -10.80 -3.18 6.15
C ARG A 24 -11.36 -2.98 4.75
N ALA A 25 -12.28 -3.84 4.31
CA ALA A 25 -12.87 -3.74 2.99
C ALA A 25 -13.58 -2.39 2.80
N GLN A 26 -14.43 -1.98 3.74
CA GLN A 26 -15.13 -0.69 3.69
C GLN A 26 -14.15 0.49 3.65
N HIS A 27 -13.10 0.47 4.48
CA HIS A 27 -12.07 1.50 4.46
C HIS A 27 -11.38 1.61 3.09
N PHE A 28 -10.91 0.48 2.54
CA PHE A 28 -10.24 0.47 1.25
C PHE A 28 -11.16 0.86 0.09
N PHE A 29 -12.42 0.41 0.08
CA PHE A 29 -13.39 0.81 -0.96
C PHE A 29 -13.62 2.33 -0.98
N PHE A 30 -13.67 2.98 0.19
CA PHE A 30 -13.85 4.43 0.25
C PHE A 30 -12.59 5.21 -0.16
N VAL A 31 -11.42 4.81 0.32
CA VAL A 31 -10.15 5.50 0.02
C VAL A 31 -9.73 5.31 -1.43
N THR A 32 -10.01 4.14 -2.02
CA THR A 32 -9.66 3.82 -3.42
C THR A 32 -10.76 4.16 -4.42
N ASP A 33 -11.86 4.80 -4.00
CA ASP A 33 -12.96 5.17 -4.89
C ASP A 33 -12.46 6.10 -6.02
N PRO A 34 -12.52 5.68 -7.30
CA PRO A 34 -12.02 6.46 -8.43
C PRO A 34 -12.78 7.77 -8.63
N ARG A 35 -14.00 7.90 -8.10
CA ARG A 35 -14.77 9.17 -8.15
C ARG A 35 -14.08 10.29 -7.40
N ASN A 36 -13.19 9.98 -6.45
CA ASN A 36 -12.41 10.97 -5.72
C ASN A 36 -11.42 11.73 -6.63
N ILE A 37 -11.02 11.14 -7.77
CA ILE A 37 -10.18 11.80 -8.79
C ILE A 37 -10.91 13.00 -9.40
N LEU A 38 -12.23 12.90 -9.57
CA LEU A 38 -13.07 13.89 -10.24
C LEU A 38 -13.52 15.04 -9.32
N LYS A 39 -13.12 15.02 -8.04
CA LYS A 39 -13.50 16.05 -7.07
C LYS A 39 -12.79 17.37 -7.38
N SER A 40 -13.56 18.45 -7.41
CA SER A 40 -13.05 19.80 -7.66
C SER A 40 -12.13 20.28 -6.54
N SER A 41 -11.20 21.18 -6.85
CA SER A 41 -10.34 21.81 -5.84
C SER A 41 -11.13 22.49 -4.72
N LYS A 42 -12.30 23.09 -5.03
CA LYS A 42 -13.17 23.70 -4.04
C LYS A 42 -13.71 22.67 -3.04
N THR A 43 -14.22 21.54 -3.54
CA THR A 43 -14.74 20.46 -2.67
C THR A 43 -13.67 19.88 -1.77
N LEU A 44 -12.43 19.76 -2.28
CA LEU A 44 -11.29 19.29 -1.48
C LEU A 44 -10.93 20.29 -0.38
N GLU A 45 -10.97 21.59 -0.69
CA GLU A 45 -10.69 22.64 0.28
C GLU A 45 -11.78 22.74 1.35
N ASP A 46 -13.06 22.66 0.98
CA ASP A 46 -14.18 22.63 1.93
C ASP A 46 -14.06 21.45 2.92
N ALA A 47 -13.64 20.28 2.41
CA ALA A 47 -13.37 19.09 3.22
C ALA A 47 -12.18 19.29 4.15
N ARG A 48 -11.09 19.90 3.66
CA ARG A 48 -9.91 20.27 4.45
C ARG A 48 -10.29 21.20 5.61
N VAL A 49 -10.98 22.30 5.33
CA VAL A 49 -11.41 23.26 6.34
C VAL A 49 -12.27 22.59 7.40
N THR A 50 -13.19 21.72 7.00
CA THR A 50 -14.05 20.98 7.94
C THR A 50 -13.24 20.08 8.87
N VAL A 51 -12.27 19.34 8.32
CA VAL A 51 -11.42 18.40 9.08
C VAL A 51 -10.43 19.13 9.99
N GLU A 52 -9.75 20.17 9.48
CA GLU A 52 -8.79 20.96 10.25
C GLU A 52 -9.49 21.72 11.38
N ASN A 53 -10.64 22.35 11.12
CA ASN A 53 -11.42 23.02 12.16
C ASN A 53 -11.86 22.04 13.25
N TYR A 54 -12.37 20.86 12.88
CA TYR A 54 -12.75 19.84 13.87
C TYR A 54 -11.54 19.38 14.70
N ARG A 55 -10.36 19.20 14.09
CA ARG A 55 -9.09 18.89 14.80
C ARG A 55 -8.68 19.99 15.78
N LEU A 56 -9.03 21.24 15.50
CA LEU A 56 -8.81 22.41 16.36
C LEU A 56 -9.93 22.61 17.40
N GLY A 57 -10.94 21.73 17.45
CA GLY A 57 -12.07 21.84 18.37
C GLY A 57 -13.17 22.80 17.89
N VAL A 58 -13.12 23.27 16.65
CA VAL A 58 -14.10 24.19 16.06
C VAL A 58 -15.11 23.39 15.21
N VAL A 59 -16.34 23.27 15.71
CA VAL A 59 -17.43 22.56 15.03
C VAL A 59 -18.35 23.56 14.32
N LYS A 60 -18.61 23.34 13.03
CA LYS A 60 -19.58 24.15 12.28
C LYS A 60 -21.00 23.86 12.78
N PRO A 61 -21.85 24.89 13.01
CA PRO A 61 -23.23 24.68 13.41
C PRO A 61 -23.99 23.78 12.42
N GLY A 62 -24.60 22.72 12.93
CA GLY A 62 -25.37 21.75 12.14
C GLY A 62 -24.55 20.69 11.40
N LEU A 63 -23.23 20.61 11.63
CA LEU A 63 -22.41 19.52 11.10
C LEU A 63 -22.82 18.19 11.73
N THR A 64 -23.19 17.22 10.91
CA THR A 64 -23.50 15.85 11.36
C THR A 64 -22.27 14.95 11.38
N GLU A 65 -22.32 13.86 12.16
CA GLU A 65 -21.23 12.86 12.20
C GLU A 65 -20.94 12.29 10.80
N ASP A 66 -21.97 11.97 10.02
CA ASP A 66 -21.81 11.44 8.67
C ASP A 66 -21.15 12.44 7.72
N GLU A 67 -21.44 13.73 7.87
CA GLU A 67 -20.78 14.78 7.10
C GLU A 67 -19.33 14.97 7.51
N LEU A 68 -19.02 14.87 8.79
CA LEU A 68 -17.64 14.89 9.29
C LEU A 68 -16.84 13.72 8.71
N TRP A 69 -17.38 12.50 8.77
CA TRP A 69 -16.72 11.33 8.17
C TRP A 69 -16.57 11.48 6.66
N ARG A 70 -17.59 11.97 5.96
CA ARG A 70 -17.51 12.21 4.52
C ARG A 70 -16.43 13.25 4.17
N ALA A 71 -16.36 14.35 4.92
CA ALA A 71 -15.32 15.36 4.76
C ALA A 71 -13.93 14.77 5.03
N LYS A 72 -13.79 13.97 6.09
CA LYS A 72 -12.56 13.23 6.41
C LYS A 72 -12.12 12.34 5.25
N TYR A 73 -13.01 11.53 4.68
CA TYR A 73 -12.65 10.66 3.57
C TYR A 73 -12.26 11.42 2.31
N VAL A 74 -12.95 12.52 2.01
CA VAL A 74 -12.58 13.39 0.89
C VAL A 74 -11.21 14.03 1.12
N TYR A 75 -10.93 14.47 2.35
CA TYR A 75 -9.63 15.00 2.76
C TYR A 75 -8.53 13.92 2.63
N ASP A 76 -8.69 12.77 3.26
CA ASP A 76 -7.72 11.67 3.24
C ASP A 76 -7.44 11.15 1.82
N SER A 77 -8.41 11.30 0.90
CA SER A 77 -8.22 10.89 -0.51
C SER A 77 -7.28 11.79 -1.30
N ALA A 78 -7.04 13.03 -0.84
CA ALA A 78 -6.37 14.07 -1.63
C ALA A 78 -5.22 14.78 -0.90
N PHE A 79 -5.14 14.70 0.42
CA PHE A 79 -4.11 15.35 1.23
C PHE A 79 -3.25 14.33 1.96
N HIS A 80 -1.96 14.61 2.05
CA HIS A 80 -1.00 13.75 2.73
C HIS A 80 -1.30 13.72 4.24
N PRO A 81 -1.31 12.55 4.91
CA PRO A 81 -1.65 12.45 6.33
C PRO A 81 -0.71 13.26 7.23
N ASP A 82 0.59 13.21 6.95
CA ASP A 82 1.61 13.86 7.79
C ASP A 82 1.83 15.34 7.47
N THR A 83 1.95 15.72 6.19
CA THR A 83 2.26 17.10 5.80
C THR A 83 1.03 17.97 5.60
N GLY A 84 -0.16 17.36 5.41
CA GLY A 84 -1.37 18.07 5.02
C GLY A 84 -1.33 18.67 3.61
N GLU A 85 -0.29 18.39 2.83
CA GLU A 85 -0.15 18.91 1.48
C GLU A 85 -1.02 18.14 0.47
N LYS A 86 -1.51 18.86 -0.54
CA LYS A 86 -2.32 18.26 -1.60
C LYS A 86 -1.49 17.34 -2.48
N MET A 87 -1.85 16.07 -2.50
CA MET A 87 -1.20 15.04 -3.31
C MET A 87 -1.47 15.24 -4.80
N VAL A 88 -0.45 14.96 -5.62
CA VAL A 88 -0.57 14.89 -7.08
C VAL A 88 -1.63 13.85 -7.43
N VAL A 89 -2.56 14.19 -8.34
CA VAL A 89 -3.75 13.38 -8.64
C VAL A 89 -3.39 11.93 -8.99
N VAL A 90 -2.35 11.73 -9.80
CA VAL A 90 -1.88 10.41 -10.23
C VAL A 90 -1.30 9.59 -9.07
N GLY A 91 -0.75 10.24 -8.04
CA GLY A 91 -0.20 9.57 -6.88
C GLY A 91 -1.22 9.21 -5.80
N ARG A 92 -2.47 9.67 -5.92
CA ARG A 92 -3.53 9.38 -4.94
C ARG A 92 -3.92 7.91 -4.96
N MET A 93 -4.28 7.37 -3.80
CA MET A 93 -4.80 6.00 -3.68
C MET A 93 -5.99 5.75 -4.60
N SER A 94 -6.86 6.74 -4.81
CA SER A 94 -8.00 6.67 -5.74
C SER A 94 -7.59 6.47 -7.21
N ALA A 95 -6.39 6.88 -7.61
CA ALA A 95 -5.87 6.73 -8.97
C ALA A 95 -5.21 5.35 -9.21
N GLN A 96 -4.86 4.62 -8.15
CA GLN A 96 -4.12 3.35 -8.27
C GLN A 96 -4.85 2.31 -9.09
N VAL A 97 -6.11 2.01 -8.76
CA VAL A 97 -6.91 1.02 -9.47
C VAL A 97 -7.08 1.39 -10.96
N PRO A 98 -7.63 2.57 -11.32
CA PRO A 98 -7.87 2.90 -12.73
C PRO A 98 -6.58 3.00 -13.56
N MET A 99 -5.49 3.52 -12.98
CA MET A 99 -4.20 3.63 -13.69
C MET A 99 -3.56 2.25 -13.87
N ASN A 100 -3.49 1.42 -12.83
CA ASN A 100 -2.93 0.07 -12.94
C ASN A 100 -3.74 -0.80 -13.91
N MET A 101 -5.06 -0.66 -13.95
CA MET A 101 -5.92 -1.32 -14.93
C MET A 101 -5.56 -0.91 -16.35
N THR A 102 -5.44 0.40 -16.60
CA THR A 102 -5.11 0.92 -17.93
C THR A 102 -3.73 0.46 -18.38
N ILE A 103 -2.73 0.62 -17.53
CA ILE A 103 -1.34 0.23 -17.81
C ILE A 103 -1.25 -1.29 -18.07
N THR A 104 -1.92 -2.10 -17.24
CA THR A 104 -1.96 -3.57 -17.43
C THR A 104 -2.66 -3.96 -18.72
N GLY A 105 -3.80 -3.35 -19.03
CA GLY A 105 -4.52 -3.57 -20.29
C GLY A 105 -3.66 -3.25 -21.51
N CYS A 106 -2.91 -2.14 -21.45
CA CYS A 106 -1.98 -1.77 -22.51
C CYS A 106 -0.76 -2.72 -22.58
N MET A 107 -0.20 -3.16 -21.45
CA MET A 107 0.85 -4.18 -21.45
C MET A 107 0.38 -5.49 -22.11
N LEU A 108 -0.86 -5.90 -21.88
CA LEU A 108 -1.46 -7.11 -22.46
C LEU A 108 -1.85 -6.93 -23.93
N THR A 109 -2.20 -5.73 -24.36
CA THR A 109 -2.57 -5.44 -25.75
C THR A 109 -1.34 -5.30 -26.64
N PHE A 110 -0.33 -4.57 -26.15
CA PHE A 110 0.86 -4.19 -26.94
C PHE A 110 2.10 -5.06 -26.66
N TYR A 111 1.93 -6.26 -26.08
CA TYR A 111 3.05 -7.17 -25.74
C TYR A 111 3.87 -7.67 -26.95
N ARG A 112 3.33 -7.59 -28.17
CA ARG A 112 3.94 -8.19 -29.36
C ARG A 112 5.23 -7.50 -29.80
N THR A 113 5.36 -6.18 -29.68
CA THR A 113 6.56 -5.45 -30.15
C THR A 113 7.49 -5.12 -28.99
N THR A 114 8.80 -5.22 -29.22
CA THR A 114 9.81 -4.99 -28.16
C THR A 114 9.79 -3.55 -27.65
N PRO A 115 9.72 -2.51 -28.51
CA PRO A 115 9.62 -1.13 -28.05
C PRO A 115 8.38 -0.89 -27.17
N ALA A 116 7.23 -1.48 -27.51
CA ALA A 116 6.01 -1.32 -26.71
C ALA A 116 6.13 -2.01 -25.35
N VAL A 117 6.75 -3.21 -25.28
CA VAL A 117 7.02 -3.88 -24.00
C VAL A 117 7.90 -3.02 -23.10
N VAL A 118 8.99 -2.46 -23.64
CA VAL A 118 9.89 -1.58 -22.87
C VAL A 118 9.15 -0.33 -22.40
N PHE A 119 8.41 0.33 -23.29
CA PHE A 119 7.65 1.53 -22.99
C PHE A 119 6.62 1.30 -21.87
N TRP A 120 5.80 0.25 -21.97
CA TRP A 120 4.77 -0.01 -20.98
C TRP A 120 5.31 -0.49 -19.63
N GLN A 121 6.45 -1.20 -19.61
CA GLN A 121 7.13 -1.51 -18.35
C GLN A 121 7.69 -0.25 -17.69
N TRP A 122 8.28 0.66 -18.48
CA TRP A 122 8.75 1.95 -17.99
C TRP A 122 7.60 2.81 -17.44
N VAL A 123 6.47 2.89 -18.13
CA VAL A 123 5.25 3.58 -17.64
C VAL A 123 4.77 2.97 -16.32
N ASN A 124 4.71 1.64 -16.23
CA ASN A 124 4.30 0.94 -15.01
C ASN A 124 5.20 1.27 -13.82
N GLN A 125 6.53 1.20 -13.98
CA GLN A 125 7.45 1.54 -12.89
C GLN A 125 7.44 3.03 -12.55
N SER A 126 7.25 3.90 -13.54
CA SER A 126 7.13 5.35 -13.32
C SER A 126 5.89 5.67 -12.48
N PHE A 127 4.76 5.02 -12.77
CA PHE A 127 3.54 5.15 -11.99
C PHE A 127 3.74 4.68 -10.54
N ASN A 128 4.34 3.50 -10.35
CA ASN A 128 4.64 2.98 -9.01
C ASN A 128 5.60 3.89 -8.23
N ALA A 129 6.59 4.50 -8.88
CA ALA A 129 7.49 5.46 -8.25
C ALA A 129 6.77 6.73 -7.78
N VAL A 130 5.85 7.27 -8.59
CA VAL A 130 5.03 8.44 -8.22
C VAL A 130 4.11 8.12 -7.04
N VAL A 131 3.45 6.97 -7.07
CA VAL A 131 2.61 6.50 -5.96
C VAL A 131 3.44 6.35 -4.68
N ASN A 132 4.61 5.71 -4.78
CA ASN A 132 5.52 5.53 -3.65
C ASN A 132 6.04 6.86 -3.08
N TYR A 133 6.36 7.82 -3.94
CA TYR A 133 6.75 9.18 -3.52
C TYR A 133 5.63 9.91 -2.80
N THR A 134 4.42 9.80 -3.33
CA THR A 134 3.24 10.56 -2.86
C THR A 134 2.69 10.02 -1.54
N ASN A 135 2.87 8.73 -1.26
CA ASN A 135 2.32 8.05 -0.06
C ASN A 135 3.40 7.70 0.98
N ARG A 136 4.57 8.35 0.94
CA ARG A 136 5.67 8.09 1.89
C ARG A 136 5.38 8.70 3.26
N SER A 137 5.43 7.92 4.32
CA SER A 137 5.25 8.44 5.68
C SER A 137 6.42 9.33 6.13
N GLY A 138 6.12 10.45 6.79
CA GLY A 138 7.04 11.52 7.17
C GLY A 138 8.14 11.09 8.15
N ASP A 139 7.85 10.19 9.09
CA ASP A 139 8.81 9.77 10.12
C ASP A 139 9.82 8.69 9.66
N ALA A 140 9.53 8.01 8.55
CA ALA A 140 10.38 6.99 7.94
C ALA A 140 10.74 7.33 6.50
N ALA A 141 10.89 8.62 6.19
CA ALA A 141 11.05 9.12 4.84
C ALA A 141 12.17 8.38 4.08
N LEU A 142 11.76 7.65 3.04
CA LEU A 142 12.67 7.13 2.05
C LEU A 142 13.39 8.31 1.41
N THR A 143 14.72 8.24 1.39
CA THR A 143 15.49 9.29 0.76
C THR A 143 15.19 9.30 -0.74
N THR A 144 15.23 10.47 -1.38
CA THR A 144 15.03 10.57 -2.83
C THR A 144 15.97 9.64 -3.60
N ASN A 145 17.18 9.43 -3.08
CA ASN A 145 18.15 8.48 -3.63
C ASN A 145 17.67 7.03 -3.52
N GLN A 146 17.05 6.64 -2.40
CA GLN A 146 16.48 5.30 -2.23
C GLN A 146 15.31 5.08 -3.20
N LEU A 147 14.42 6.07 -3.35
CA LEU A 147 13.32 5.98 -4.31
C LEU A 147 13.83 5.89 -5.76
N ALA A 148 14.81 6.72 -6.12
CA ALA A 148 15.41 6.69 -7.46
C ALA A 148 16.10 5.36 -7.75
N ALA A 149 16.85 4.82 -6.79
CA ALA A 149 17.49 3.52 -6.92
C ALA A 149 16.47 2.37 -6.99
N ALA A 150 15.38 2.42 -6.21
CA ALA A 150 14.28 1.47 -6.31
C ALA A 150 13.63 1.49 -7.70
N TYR A 151 13.36 2.69 -8.22
CA TYR A 151 12.76 2.88 -9.54
C TYR A 151 13.65 2.39 -10.67
N VAL A 152 14.94 2.75 -10.68
CA VAL A 152 15.89 2.30 -11.72
C VAL A 152 16.05 0.79 -11.66
N SER A 153 16.29 0.21 -10.48
CA SER A 153 16.47 -1.24 -10.33
C SER A 153 15.22 -2.03 -10.71
N ALA A 154 14.03 -1.60 -10.29
CA ALA A 154 12.76 -2.23 -10.66
C ALA A 154 12.48 -2.12 -12.16
N THR A 155 12.78 -0.98 -12.79
CA THR A 155 12.61 -0.77 -14.23
C THR A 155 13.55 -1.65 -15.03
N THR A 156 14.84 -1.69 -14.66
CA THR A 156 15.83 -2.56 -15.29
C THR A 156 15.43 -4.03 -15.13
N GLY A 157 15.06 -4.45 -13.91
CA GLY A 157 14.60 -5.82 -13.65
C GLY A 157 13.39 -6.20 -14.49
N ALA A 158 12.35 -5.35 -14.52
CA ALA A 158 11.14 -5.58 -15.32
C ALA A 158 11.46 -5.72 -16.81
N VAL A 159 12.27 -4.82 -17.37
CA VAL A 159 12.62 -4.83 -18.79
C VAL A 159 13.49 -6.05 -19.12
N VAL A 160 14.52 -6.35 -18.32
CA VAL A 160 15.39 -7.53 -18.54
C VAL A 160 14.56 -8.81 -18.52
N THR A 161 13.69 -8.99 -17.53
CA THR A 161 12.79 -10.15 -17.46
C THR A 161 11.86 -10.22 -18.67
N ALA A 162 11.27 -9.09 -19.06
CA ALA A 162 10.35 -9.05 -20.19
C ALA A 162 11.04 -9.41 -21.52
N LEU A 163 12.22 -8.86 -21.78
CA LEU A 163 12.99 -9.12 -22.99
C LEU A 163 13.57 -10.54 -23.02
N GLY A 164 14.07 -11.01 -21.87
CA GLY A 164 14.58 -12.38 -21.72
C GLY A 164 13.51 -13.42 -22.00
N LEU A 165 12.33 -13.27 -21.37
CA LEU A 165 11.20 -14.18 -21.60
C LEU A 165 10.66 -14.07 -23.02
N LYS A 166 10.64 -12.88 -23.61
CA LYS A 166 10.22 -12.69 -25.00
C LYS A 166 11.17 -13.38 -25.99
N SER A 167 12.49 -13.31 -25.72
CA SER A 167 13.49 -14.03 -26.50
C SER A 167 13.28 -15.54 -26.41
N LEU A 168 13.05 -16.05 -25.19
CA LEU A 168 12.76 -17.46 -24.96
C LEU A 168 11.44 -17.91 -25.59
N ALA A 169 10.43 -17.04 -25.57
CA ALA A 169 9.11 -17.32 -26.11
C ALA A 169 9.10 -17.48 -27.64
N LYS A 170 10.15 -17.05 -28.36
CA LYS A 170 10.34 -17.41 -29.78
C LYS A 170 10.48 -18.93 -30.01
N ARG A 171 10.83 -19.68 -28.96
CA ARG A 171 11.00 -21.15 -28.98
C ARG A 171 9.86 -21.90 -28.27
N LEU A 172 8.83 -21.19 -27.80
CA LEU A 172 7.73 -21.75 -27.00
C LEU A 172 6.37 -21.39 -27.63
N PRO A 173 5.27 -22.05 -27.22
CA PRO A 173 3.93 -21.73 -27.70
C PRO A 173 3.55 -20.26 -27.44
N ALA A 174 2.73 -19.68 -28.32
CA ALA A 174 2.31 -18.26 -28.26
C ALA A 174 1.62 -17.87 -26.93
N VAL A 175 1.09 -18.85 -26.20
CA VAL A 175 0.52 -18.68 -24.86
C VAL A 175 1.55 -18.17 -23.85
N MET A 176 2.81 -18.60 -23.93
CA MET A 176 3.87 -18.16 -23.00
C MET A 176 4.19 -16.68 -23.15
N SER A 177 4.06 -16.13 -24.36
CA SER A 177 4.26 -14.69 -24.60
C SER A 177 3.22 -13.81 -23.90
N ARG A 178 2.02 -14.35 -23.60
CA ARG A 178 0.96 -13.63 -22.89
C ARG A 178 1.27 -13.42 -21.40
N PHE A 179 2.11 -14.28 -20.81
CA PHE A 179 2.52 -14.17 -19.41
C PHE A 179 3.75 -13.29 -19.21
N VAL A 180 4.40 -12.81 -20.28
CA VAL A 180 5.59 -11.95 -20.19
C VAL A 180 5.34 -10.71 -19.32
N PRO A 181 4.22 -9.96 -19.46
CA PRO A 181 3.92 -8.85 -18.56
C PRO A 181 3.80 -9.25 -17.09
N PHE A 182 3.16 -10.39 -16.81
CA PHE A 182 2.98 -10.90 -15.44
C PHE A 182 4.33 -11.17 -14.78
N PHE A 183 5.22 -11.93 -15.43
CA PHE A 183 6.54 -12.24 -14.87
C PHE A 183 7.43 -11.01 -14.70
N ALA A 184 7.35 -10.05 -15.63
CA ALA A 184 8.08 -8.80 -15.51
C ALA A 184 7.60 -7.96 -14.30
N VAL A 185 6.29 -7.89 -14.07
CA VAL A 185 5.72 -7.24 -12.88
C VAL A 185 6.10 -7.99 -11.60
N ALA A 186 6.12 -9.33 -11.63
CA ALA A 186 6.54 -10.14 -10.49
C ALA A 186 8.02 -9.88 -10.14
N ALA A 187 8.91 -9.88 -11.13
CA ALA A 187 10.32 -9.56 -10.95
C ALA A 187 10.51 -8.14 -10.38
N ALA A 188 9.76 -7.16 -10.89
CA ALA A 188 9.80 -5.80 -10.37
C ALA A 188 9.36 -5.72 -8.90
N ASN A 189 8.30 -6.44 -8.50
CA ASN A 189 7.85 -6.47 -7.10
C ASN A 189 8.90 -7.13 -6.18
N CYS A 190 9.57 -8.19 -6.63
CA CYS A 190 10.67 -8.82 -5.90
C CYS A 190 11.86 -7.87 -5.66
N ILE A 191 12.03 -6.83 -6.49
CA ILE A 191 13.10 -5.84 -6.35
C ILE A 191 12.61 -4.62 -5.55
N ASN A 192 11.48 -4.05 -5.95
CA ASN A 192 10.98 -2.78 -5.42
C ASN A 192 10.64 -2.89 -3.92
N ILE A 193 9.94 -3.94 -3.49
CA ILE A 193 9.44 -4.04 -2.10
C ILE A 193 10.59 -4.15 -1.09
N PRO A 194 11.57 -5.07 -1.25
CA PRO A 194 12.70 -5.13 -0.32
C PRO A 194 13.53 -3.84 -0.32
N PHE A 195 13.67 -3.19 -1.48
CA PHE A 195 14.44 -1.95 -1.58
C PHE A 195 13.75 -0.78 -0.88
N MET A 196 12.43 -0.65 -1.07
CA MET A 196 11.59 0.33 -0.38
C MET A 196 11.52 0.08 1.13
N ARG A 197 11.68 -1.17 1.57
CA ARG A 197 11.63 -1.57 2.98
C ARG A 197 13.00 -1.92 3.55
N GLN A 198 14.07 -1.42 2.93
CA GLN A 198 15.45 -1.71 3.35
C GLN A 198 15.77 -1.23 4.77
N ARG A 199 15.09 -0.18 5.25
CA ARG A 199 15.24 0.28 6.65
C ARG A 199 14.72 -0.77 7.63
N GLU A 200 13.57 -1.37 7.34
CA GLU A 200 13.01 -2.44 8.16
C GLU A 200 13.92 -3.69 8.17
N LEU A 201 14.58 -3.97 7.04
CA LEU A 201 15.59 -5.03 6.96
C LEU A 201 16.88 -4.74 7.75
N LYS A 202 17.14 -3.46 8.07
CA LYS A 202 18.32 -3.03 8.82
C LYS A 202 18.03 -2.82 10.31
N TYR A 203 16.89 -2.25 10.65
CA TYR A 203 16.54 -1.80 12.00
C TYR A 203 15.41 -2.61 12.65
N GLY A 204 14.70 -3.42 11.87
CA GLY A 204 13.56 -4.20 12.34
C GLY A 204 12.22 -3.47 12.24
N ILE A 205 11.17 -4.20 12.59
CA ILE A 205 9.81 -3.68 12.77
C ILE A 205 9.33 -3.96 14.20
N PRO A 206 8.40 -3.15 14.73
CA PRO A 206 7.87 -3.34 16.07
C PRO A 206 7.09 -4.65 16.14
N VAL A 207 7.39 -5.43 17.18
CA VAL A 207 6.68 -6.66 17.53
C VAL A 207 5.94 -6.47 18.85
N THR A 208 4.72 -7.01 18.94
CA THR A 208 3.86 -6.91 20.12
C THR A 208 3.43 -8.27 20.64
N ASP A 209 3.00 -8.33 21.89
CA ASP A 209 2.27 -9.49 22.44
C ASP A 209 0.79 -9.48 22.01
N GLU A 210 0.01 -10.44 22.52
CA GLU A 210 -1.45 -10.56 22.29
C GLU A 210 -2.24 -9.35 22.82
N ASN A 211 -1.72 -8.68 23.86
CA ASN A 211 -2.34 -7.53 24.50
C ASN A 211 -1.97 -6.20 23.80
N GLY A 212 -1.13 -6.24 22.77
CA GLY A 212 -0.64 -5.06 22.06
C GLY A 212 0.55 -4.36 22.72
N ASN A 213 1.15 -4.94 23.76
CA ASN A 213 2.35 -4.40 24.39
C ASN A 213 3.56 -4.60 23.47
N ARG A 214 4.33 -3.54 23.25
CA ARG A 214 5.53 -3.59 22.39
C ARG A 214 6.67 -4.33 23.10
N LEU A 215 7.15 -5.40 22.47
CA LEU A 215 8.21 -6.26 23.00
C LEU A 215 9.60 -5.86 22.48
N GLY A 216 9.67 -5.21 21.31
CA GLY A 216 10.92 -4.73 20.71
C GLY A 216 10.82 -4.59 19.19
N GLU A 217 11.97 -4.49 18.54
CA GLU A 217 12.12 -4.46 17.08
C GLU A 217 12.72 -5.78 16.59
N SER A 218 12.16 -6.38 15.53
CA SER A 218 12.68 -7.61 14.92
C SER A 218 12.91 -7.45 13.42
N VAL A 219 14.11 -7.78 12.97
CA VAL A 219 14.49 -7.87 11.55
C VAL A 219 13.93 -9.15 10.93
N THR A 220 13.81 -10.21 11.71
CA THR A 220 13.27 -11.50 11.26
C THR A 220 11.77 -11.40 10.98
N ALA A 221 11.03 -10.69 11.83
CA ALA A 221 9.65 -10.30 11.55
C ALA A 221 9.54 -9.44 10.27
N ALA A 222 10.44 -8.47 10.09
CA ALA A 222 10.48 -7.63 8.89
C ALA A 222 10.70 -8.46 7.61
N LYS A 223 11.67 -9.38 7.62
CA LYS A 223 11.94 -10.29 6.48
C LYS A 223 10.72 -11.14 6.13
N SER A 224 10.10 -11.77 7.13
CA SER A 224 8.89 -12.58 6.93
C SER A 224 7.75 -11.74 6.37
N GLY A 225 7.52 -10.55 6.94
CA GLY A 225 6.53 -9.59 6.46
C GLY A 225 6.75 -9.21 5.00
N ILE A 226 7.97 -8.83 4.63
CA ILE A 226 8.32 -8.44 3.26
C ILE A 226 8.09 -9.59 2.27
N ILE A 227 8.50 -10.82 2.61
CA ILE A 227 8.26 -12.01 1.76
C ILE A 227 6.76 -12.23 1.57
N GLN A 228 5.97 -12.15 2.64
CA GLN A 228 4.51 -12.27 2.55
C GLN A 228 3.92 -11.17 1.65
N VAL A 229 4.37 -9.91 1.77
CA VAL A 229 3.90 -8.82 0.91
C VAL A 229 4.27 -9.06 -0.55
N VAL A 230 5.49 -9.52 -0.85
CA VAL A 230 5.91 -9.86 -2.23
C VAL A 230 5.00 -10.95 -2.81
N VAL A 231 4.77 -12.03 -2.07
CA VAL A 231 3.89 -13.13 -2.50
C VAL A 231 2.47 -12.64 -2.71
N SER A 232 1.92 -11.86 -1.78
CA SER A 232 0.58 -11.28 -1.89
C SER A 232 0.46 -10.37 -3.12
N ARG A 233 1.47 -9.53 -3.42
CA ARG A 233 1.45 -8.62 -4.59
C ARG A 233 1.54 -9.38 -5.91
N ILE A 234 2.34 -10.45 -5.97
CA ILE A 234 2.38 -11.33 -7.15
C ILE A 234 1.04 -12.06 -7.31
N GLY A 235 0.48 -12.59 -6.21
CA GLY A 235 -0.82 -13.25 -6.19
C GLY A 235 -1.94 -12.32 -6.68
N MET A 236 -1.93 -11.05 -6.27
CA MET A 236 -2.88 -10.03 -6.73
C MET A 236 -2.79 -9.73 -8.23
N ALA A 237 -1.63 -9.95 -8.85
CA ALA A 237 -1.46 -9.79 -10.29
C ALA A 237 -2.00 -10.99 -11.10
N VAL A 238 -2.34 -12.12 -10.46
CA VAL A 238 -2.87 -13.31 -11.14
C VAL A 238 -4.31 -13.12 -11.66
N PRO A 239 -5.28 -12.60 -10.86
CA PRO A 239 -6.64 -12.33 -11.34
C PRO A 239 -6.76 -11.18 -12.35
N ALA A 240 -5.74 -10.33 -12.44
CA ALA A 240 -5.71 -9.16 -13.33
C ALA A 240 -5.76 -9.53 -14.83
N MET A 241 -5.62 -10.81 -15.18
CA MET A 241 -5.84 -11.31 -16.53
C MET A 241 -7.30 -11.69 -16.83
N GLY A 242 -8.24 -11.47 -15.90
CA GLY A 242 -9.66 -11.84 -16.04
C GLY A 242 -10.71 -10.79 -15.62
N ASN A 243 -10.57 -10.12 -14.46
CA ASN A 243 -11.53 -9.07 -14.03
C ASN A 243 -10.98 -8.20 -12.87
N LEU A 244 -10.70 -6.92 -13.13
CA LEU A 244 -9.88 -6.07 -12.24
C LEU A 244 -10.64 -5.22 -11.21
N VAL A 245 -11.95 -4.97 -11.38
CA VAL A 245 -12.67 -3.97 -10.55
C VAL A 245 -12.87 -4.45 -9.11
N PHE A 246 -13.04 -5.76 -8.91
CA PHE A 246 -13.30 -6.34 -7.59
C PHE A 246 -12.02 -6.86 -6.90
N ALA A 247 -10.99 -7.24 -7.65
CA ALA A 247 -9.86 -7.98 -7.11
C ALA A 247 -9.00 -7.16 -6.13
N THR A 248 -8.69 -5.89 -6.42
CA THR A 248 -7.73 -5.14 -5.59
C THR A 248 -8.22 -4.84 -4.17
N PRO A 249 -9.44 -4.30 -3.95
CA PRO A 249 -9.93 -4.06 -2.59
C PRO A 249 -10.20 -5.36 -1.82
N LEU A 250 -10.70 -6.39 -2.51
CA LEU A 250 -10.92 -7.71 -1.92
C LEU A 250 -9.61 -8.40 -1.56
N CYS A 251 -8.55 -8.28 -2.37
CA CYS A 251 -7.24 -8.84 -2.04
C CYS A 251 -6.58 -8.11 -0.87
N CYS A 252 -6.65 -6.78 -0.79
CA CYS A 252 -6.20 -6.03 0.38
C CYS A 252 -7.00 -6.40 1.65
N ALA A 253 -8.26 -6.80 1.53
CA ALA A 253 -9.04 -7.33 2.64
C ALA A 253 -8.68 -8.79 3.00
N LEU A 254 -8.40 -9.62 1.99
CA LEU A 254 -8.07 -11.05 2.11
C LEU A 254 -6.73 -11.28 2.80
N PHE A 255 -5.75 -10.38 2.61
CA PHE A 255 -4.47 -10.48 3.30
C PHE A 255 -4.50 -9.64 4.58
N PRO A 256 -4.58 -10.25 5.78
CA PRO A 256 -4.59 -9.49 7.02
C PRO A 256 -3.30 -8.69 7.16
N GLN A 257 -3.39 -7.43 7.59
CA GLN A 257 -2.22 -6.57 7.80
C GLN A 257 -1.36 -7.05 8.97
N LYS A 258 -1.94 -7.70 9.99
CA LYS A 258 -1.19 -8.32 11.08
C LYS A 258 -0.82 -9.77 10.75
N SER A 259 0.38 -10.18 11.15
CA SER A 259 0.84 -11.57 11.14
C SER A 259 1.37 -11.92 12.53
N SER A 260 1.45 -13.21 12.80
CA SER A 260 2.11 -13.74 13.99
C SER A 260 3.31 -14.60 13.64
N MET A 261 4.21 -14.79 14.60
CA MET A 261 5.29 -15.77 14.54
C MET A 261 5.71 -16.21 15.95
N ALA A 262 6.32 -17.39 16.05
CA ALA A 262 6.82 -17.90 17.31
C ALA A 262 8.03 -17.09 17.79
N VAL A 263 8.13 -16.88 19.11
CA VAL A 263 9.28 -16.20 19.75
C VAL A 263 10.60 -16.91 19.40
N SER A 264 10.59 -18.24 19.29
CA SER A 264 11.76 -19.04 18.89
C SER A 264 12.34 -18.67 17.52
N SER A 265 11.56 -18.02 16.67
CA SER A 265 11.97 -17.58 15.34
C SER A 265 12.55 -16.16 15.33
N LEU A 266 12.64 -15.48 16.48
CA LEU A 266 13.20 -14.13 16.61
C LEU A 266 14.72 -14.16 16.85
N GLU A 267 15.33 -12.97 16.84
CA GLU A 267 16.74 -12.78 17.20
C GLU A 267 17.01 -13.25 18.65
N PRO A 268 18.13 -13.95 18.93
CA PRO A 268 18.42 -14.48 20.27
C PRO A 268 18.31 -13.44 21.39
N ASP A 269 18.85 -12.23 21.17
CA ASP A 269 18.82 -11.13 22.14
C ASP A 269 17.37 -10.69 22.46
N LEU A 270 16.50 -10.69 21.44
CA LEU A 270 15.09 -10.35 21.62
C LEU A 270 14.33 -11.49 22.31
N GLN A 271 14.67 -12.74 22.00
CA GLN A 271 14.11 -13.90 22.72
C GLN A 271 14.43 -13.83 24.21
N GLU A 272 15.66 -13.50 24.57
CA GLU A 272 16.09 -13.39 25.97
C GLU A 272 15.34 -12.27 26.69
N ARG A 273 15.22 -11.08 26.06
CA ARG A 273 14.44 -9.96 26.62
C ARG A 273 12.96 -10.31 26.80
N ILE A 274 12.36 -11.03 25.87
CA ILE A 274 10.97 -11.49 25.98
C ILE A 274 10.84 -12.52 27.11
N ARG A 275 11.78 -13.46 27.23
CA ARG A 275 11.77 -14.45 28.32
C ARG A 275 11.90 -13.79 29.70
N GLN A 276 12.70 -12.72 29.83
CA GLN A 276 12.86 -12.00 31.09
C GLN A 276 11.62 -11.18 31.45
N ASN A 277 11.04 -10.45 30.49
CA ASN A 277 9.95 -9.50 30.76
C ASN A 277 8.54 -10.11 30.62
N SER A 278 8.40 -11.19 29.87
CA SER A 278 7.11 -11.80 29.54
C SER A 278 7.27 -13.31 29.28
N PRO A 279 7.65 -14.10 30.30
CA PRO A 279 8.06 -15.51 30.16
C PRO A 279 7.01 -16.44 29.56
N HIS A 280 5.72 -16.07 29.64
CA HIS A 280 4.61 -16.85 29.07
C HIS A 280 4.33 -16.54 27.59
N THR A 281 5.00 -15.53 27.02
CA THR A 281 4.78 -15.15 25.61
C THR A 281 5.47 -16.15 24.69
N THR A 282 4.68 -16.91 23.93
CA THR A 282 5.19 -17.89 22.95
C THR A 282 5.06 -17.39 21.52
N THR A 283 4.13 -16.48 21.28
CA THR A 283 3.78 -15.93 19.96
C THR A 283 3.80 -14.41 20.02
N ILE A 284 4.35 -13.79 18.98
CA ILE A 284 4.36 -12.34 18.80
C ILE A 284 3.53 -11.95 17.57
N PHE A 285 3.13 -10.69 17.51
CA PHE A 285 2.35 -10.11 16.43
C PHE A 285 3.10 -8.91 15.83
N PHE A 286 3.00 -8.73 14.53
CA PHE A 286 3.62 -7.60 13.83
C PHE A 286 2.77 -7.16 12.63
N ASN A 287 2.89 -5.89 12.27
CA ASN A 287 2.24 -5.34 11.09
C ASN A 287 3.11 -5.59 9.85
N LYS A 288 2.52 -6.20 8.84
CA LYS A 288 3.15 -6.49 7.56
C LYS A 288 3.25 -5.29 6.65
N GLY A 289 2.45 -4.23 6.84
CA GLY A 289 2.45 -3.03 6.00
C GLY A 289 2.11 -3.34 4.54
N LEU A 290 0.87 -3.82 4.29
CA LEU A 290 0.38 -4.29 3.00
C LEU A 290 -0.07 -3.14 2.09
#